data_AF-A0A2E7P7W0-F1
#
_entry.id   AF-A0A2E7P7W0-F1
#
_cell.length_a   1.000
_cell.length_b   1.000
_cell.length_c   1.000
_cell.angle_alpha   90.00
_cell.angle_beta   90.00
_cell.angle_gamma   90.00
#
_symmetry.space_group_name_H-M   'P 1'
#
loop_
_entity.id
_entity.type
_entity.pdbx_description
1 polymer ?
#
loop_
_entity_poly.entity_id
_entity_poly.type
_entity_poly.pdbx_seq_one_letter_code
_entity_poly.pdbx_strand_id
1 'polypeptide(L)'
;MQKYIDQEGQIHELDSDEFEHLLPEGCTKIDEQTAKELLAPSPTELWRRLQADARSALAANDLVAIRCIKAAVEYPTAWRDYDTALRLIVATEQGDAATGLPQQPEYPPGS
;
A
#
# COMPACT_ATOMS: atom_id res chain seq x y z
N MET A 1 -12.16 -10.86 -21.83
CA MET A 1 -12.87 -11.03 -20.55
C MET A 1 -13.82 -9.87 -20.39
N GLN A 2 -15.11 -10.16 -20.23
CA GLN A 2 -16.18 -9.20 -20.03
C GLN A 2 -16.44 -9.03 -18.54
N LYS A 3 -16.80 -7.81 -18.13
CA LYS A 3 -17.02 -7.47 -16.73
C LYS A 3 -18.45 -7.02 -16.51
N TYR A 4 -19.04 -7.50 -15.42
CA TYR A 4 -20.41 -7.21 -15.03
C TYR A 4 -20.44 -6.76 -13.58
N ILE A 5 -21.38 -5.88 -13.24
CA ILE A 5 -21.65 -5.46 -11.86
C ILE A 5 -23.06 -5.88 -11.45
N ASP A 6 -23.20 -6.45 -10.26
CA ASP A 6 -24.50 -6.78 -9.69
C ASP A 6 -25.10 -5.63 -8.87
N GLN A 7 -26.28 -5.87 -8.28
CA GLN A 7 -26.99 -4.88 -7.46
C GLN A 7 -26.29 -4.56 -6.12
N GLU A 8 -25.37 -5.41 -5.67
CA GLU A 8 -24.58 -5.23 -4.46
C GLU A 8 -23.25 -4.52 -4.75
N GLY A 9 -22.94 -4.26 -6.02
CA GLY A 9 -21.72 -3.58 -6.47
C GLY A 9 -20.53 -4.53 -6.65
N GLN A 10 -20.74 -5.85 -6.63
CA GLN A 10 -19.69 -6.84 -6.84
C GLN A 10 -19.43 -7.02 -8.34
N ILE A 11 -18.15 -7.10 -8.70
CA ILE A 11 -17.71 -7.29 -10.10
C ILE A 11 -17.51 -8.78 -10.39
N HIS A 12 -18.18 -9.24 -11.44
CA HIS A 12 -18.07 -10.59 -11.99
C HIS A 12 -17.33 -10.54 -13.33
N GLU A 13 -16.46 -11.52 -13.57
CA GLU A 13 -15.67 -11.61 -14.79
C GLU A 13 -16.00 -12.89 -15.55
N LEU A 14 -16.30 -12.75 -16.84
CA LEU A 14 -16.63 -13.85 -17.74
C LEU A 14 -15.70 -13.85 -18.95
N ASP A 15 -15.33 -15.04 -19.42
CA ASP A 15 -14.49 -15.19 -20.60
C ASP A 15 -15.25 -14.88 -21.91
N SER A 16 -16.56 -15.06 -21.92
CA SER A 16 -17.45 -14.93 -23.09
C SER A 16 -18.88 -14.56 -22.68
N ASP A 17 -19.57 -13.82 -23.55
CA ASP A 17 -20.97 -13.35 -23.43
C ASP A 17 -21.95 -14.53 -23.37
N GLU A 18 -21.55 -15.70 -23.88
CA GLU A 18 -22.37 -16.91 -23.83
C GLU A 18 -22.65 -17.38 -22.39
N PHE A 19 -21.81 -16.96 -21.43
CA PHE A 19 -21.95 -17.28 -20.01
C PHE A 19 -22.75 -16.26 -19.21
N GLU A 20 -23.38 -15.26 -19.84
CA GLU A 20 -24.22 -14.26 -19.15
C GLU A 20 -25.33 -14.89 -18.31
N HIS A 21 -25.84 -16.06 -18.72
CA HIS A 21 -26.85 -16.82 -17.98
C HIS A 21 -26.36 -17.39 -16.63
N LEU A 22 -25.06 -17.38 -16.37
CA LEU A 22 -24.47 -17.78 -15.09
C LEU A 22 -24.41 -16.63 -14.08
N LEU A 23 -24.70 -15.39 -14.51
CA LEU A 23 -24.65 -14.23 -13.63
C LEU A 23 -25.89 -14.16 -12.72
N PRO A 24 -25.74 -13.63 -11.50
CA PRO A 24 -26.88 -13.26 -10.67
C PRO A 24 -27.86 -12.33 -11.40
N GLU A 25 -29.14 -12.42 -11.05
CA GLU A 25 -30.15 -11.55 -11.64
C GLU A 25 -29.83 -10.06 -11.40
N GLY A 26 -29.99 -9.24 -12.45
CA GLY A 26 -29.76 -7.79 -12.37
C GLY A 26 -28.31 -7.36 -12.61
N CYS A 27 -27.42 -8.26 -13.03
CA CYS A 27 -26.08 -7.87 -13.47
C CYS A 27 -26.13 -6.99 -14.74
N THR A 28 -25.32 -5.93 -14.77
CA THR A 28 -25.15 -5.07 -15.95
C THR A 28 -23.71 -5.10 -16.43
N LYS A 29 -23.53 -5.17 -17.75
CA LYS A 29 -22.21 -5.15 -18.38
C LYS A 29 -21.59 -3.77 -18.20
N ILE A 30 -20.34 -3.73 -17.73
CA ILE A 30 -19.57 -2.50 -17.55
C ILE A 30 -18.34 -2.52 -18.46
N ASP A 31 -17.89 -1.34 -18.87
CA ASP A 31 -16.64 -1.22 -19.61
C ASP A 31 -15.42 -1.40 -18.70
N GLU A 32 -14.25 -1.58 -19.32
CA GLU A 32 -13.01 -1.83 -18.61
C GLU A 32 -12.60 -0.64 -17.71
N GLN A 33 -12.97 0.58 -18.09
CA GLN A 33 -12.63 1.79 -17.34
C GLN A 33 -13.45 1.88 -16.04
N THR A 34 -14.76 1.68 -16.13
CA THR A 34 -15.68 1.62 -15.00
C THR A 34 -15.29 0.50 -14.05
N ALA A 35 -14.96 -0.68 -14.58
CA ALA A 35 -14.48 -1.78 -13.76
C ALA A 35 -13.17 -1.45 -13.03
N LYS A 36 -12.23 -0.76 -13.69
CA LYS A 36 -10.98 -0.32 -13.05
C LYS A 36 -11.24 0.69 -11.93
N GLU A 37 -12.15 1.62 -12.13
CA GLU A 37 -12.51 2.63 -11.13
C GLU A 37 -13.16 2.01 -9.90
N LEU A 38 -14.06 1.03 -10.10
CA LEU A 38 -14.72 0.31 -9.01
C LEU A 38 -13.78 -0.65 -8.25
N LEU A 39 -12.80 -1.24 -8.94
CA LEU A 39 -11.76 -2.07 -8.32
C LEU A 39 -10.63 -1.24 -7.72
N ALA A 40 -10.59 0.07 -7.95
CA ALA A 40 -9.55 0.92 -7.41
C ALA A 40 -9.67 0.95 -5.88
N PRO A 41 -8.57 0.71 -5.15
CA PRO A 41 -8.59 0.77 -3.70
C PRO A 41 -8.98 2.18 -3.23
N SER A 42 -9.80 2.25 -2.20
CA SER A 42 -10.19 3.53 -1.60
C SER A 42 -8.96 4.27 -1.05
N PRO A 43 -9.00 5.61 -0.95
CA PRO A 43 -7.91 6.38 -0.34
C PRO A 43 -7.54 5.90 1.07
N THR A 44 -8.53 5.47 1.85
CA THR A 44 -8.34 4.90 3.18
C THR A 44 -7.58 3.58 3.16
N GLU A 45 -7.86 2.70 2.19
CA GLU A 45 -7.12 1.44 2.02
C GLU A 45 -5.69 1.68 1.56
N LEU A 46 -5.50 2.62 0.62
CA LEU A 46 -4.18 3.04 0.19
C LEU A 46 -3.35 3.59 1.36
N TRP A 47 -3.95 4.43 2.22
CA TRP A 47 -3.28 4.94 3.41
C TRP A 47 -2.91 3.81 4.38
N ARG A 48 -3.82 2.87 4.65
CA ARG A 48 -3.51 1.70 5.50
C ARG A 48 -2.37 0.84 4.95
N ARG A 49 -2.31 0.67 3.63
CA ARG A 49 -1.17 -0.03 2.99
C ARG A 49 0.13 0.72 3.22
N LEU A 50 0.15 2.04 3.00
CA LEU A 50 1.34 2.86 3.28
C LEU A 50 1.78 2.78 4.74
N GLN A 51 0.85 2.76 5.69
CA GLN A 51 1.16 2.56 7.11
C GLN A 51 1.77 1.18 7.40
N ALA A 52 1.28 0.13 6.73
CA ALA A 52 1.86 -1.21 6.84
C ALA A 52 3.29 -1.27 6.28
N ASP A 53 3.52 -0.61 5.13
CA ASP A 53 4.84 -0.49 4.53
C ASP A 53 5.80 0.29 5.45
N ALA A 54 5.33 1.38 6.07
CA ALA A 54 6.11 2.18 7.02
C ALA A 54 6.51 1.38 8.28
N ARG A 55 5.62 0.51 8.80
CA ARG A 55 5.95 -0.42 9.90
C ARG A 55 7.01 -1.43 9.48
N SER A 56 6.91 -1.95 8.26
CA SER A 56 7.88 -2.90 7.72
C SER A 56 9.26 -2.25 7.55
N ALA A 57 9.30 -1.01 7.06
CA ALA A 57 10.52 -0.21 6.97
C ALA A 57 11.14 0.05 8.36
N LEU A 58 10.35 0.44 9.36
CA LEU A 58 10.83 0.61 10.74
C LEU A 58 11.46 -0.68 11.29
N ALA A 59 10.81 -1.83 11.09
CA ALA A 59 11.36 -3.13 11.52
C ALA A 59 12.68 -3.47 10.80
N ALA A 60 12.82 -3.11 9.52
CA ALA A 60 14.07 -3.29 8.79
C ALA A 60 15.19 -2.36 9.30
N ASN A 61 14.85 -1.14 9.71
CA ASN A 61 15.80 -0.14 10.20
C ASN A 61 16.41 -0.52 11.56
N ASP A 62 15.72 -1.32 12.37
CA ASP A 62 16.25 -1.82 13.65
C ASP A 62 17.61 -2.54 13.46
N LEU A 63 17.82 -3.22 12.33
CA LEU A 63 19.10 -3.85 12.01
C LEU A 63 20.23 -2.84 11.85
N VAL A 64 19.95 -1.64 11.33
CA VAL A 64 20.94 -0.55 11.18
C VAL A 64 21.32 0.01 12.54
N ALA A 65 20.32 0.25 13.40
CA ALA A 65 20.56 0.70 14.76
C ALA A 65 21.41 -0.32 15.56
N ILE A 66 21.06 -1.61 15.48
CA ILE A 66 21.82 -2.70 16.11
C ILE A 66 23.26 -2.74 15.60
N ARG A 67 23.47 -2.60 14.30
CA ARG A 67 24.80 -2.61 13.68
C ARG A 67 25.66 -1.42 14.11
N CYS A 68 25.10 -0.22 14.15
CA CYS A 68 25.78 0.96 14.69
C CYS A 68 26.24 0.73 16.14
N ILE A 69 25.35 0.18 16.98
CA ILE A 69 25.68 -0.17 18.37
C ILE A 69 26.83 -1.18 18.42
N LYS A 70 26.79 -2.24 17.60
CA LYS A 70 27.85 -3.27 17.55
C LYS A 70 29.19 -2.71 17.07
N ALA A 71 29.18 -1.74 16.17
CA ALA A 71 30.36 -1.05 15.69
C ALA A 71 30.88 0.04 16.66
N ALA A 72 30.16 0.29 17.77
CA ALA A 72 30.39 1.43 18.65
C ALA A 72 30.37 2.77 17.91
N VAL A 73 29.54 2.88 16.88
CA VAL A 73 29.31 4.09 16.09
C VAL A 73 27.94 4.69 16.46
N GLU A 74 27.82 6.02 16.46
CA GLU A 74 26.54 6.68 16.69
C GLU A 74 25.56 6.35 15.57
N TYR A 75 24.29 6.11 15.93
CA TYR A 75 23.22 5.96 14.95
C TYR A 75 23.02 7.29 14.18
N PRO A 76 23.21 7.32 12.85
CA PRO A 76 23.28 8.59 12.12
C PRO A 76 21.99 9.41 12.20
N THR A 77 22.14 10.74 12.20
CA THR A 77 20.99 11.65 12.25
C THR A 77 20.01 11.45 11.10
N ALA A 78 20.48 11.25 9.87
CA ALA A 78 19.60 11.00 8.72
C ALA A 78 18.70 9.76 8.92
N TRP A 79 19.20 8.72 9.59
CA TRP A 79 18.44 7.53 9.93
C TRP A 79 17.43 7.78 11.06
N ARG A 80 17.78 8.60 12.06
CA ARG A 80 16.83 9.06 13.09
C ARG A 80 15.69 9.88 12.49
N ASP A 81 16.01 10.76 11.53
CA ASP A 81 15.03 11.59 10.84
C ASP A 81 14.09 10.72 9.98
N TYR A 82 14.66 9.72 9.29
CA TYR A 82 13.90 8.73 8.53
C TYR A 82 12.93 7.93 9.43
N ASP A 83 13.39 7.40 10.56
CA ASP A 83 12.53 6.69 11.51
C ASP A 83 11.43 7.60 12.08
N THR A 84 11.73 8.88 12.31
CA THR A 84 10.76 9.86 12.78
C THR A 84 9.67 10.09 11.76
N ALA A 85 10.03 10.25 10.48
CA ALA A 85 9.07 10.39 9.38
C ALA A 85 8.20 9.13 9.22
N LEU A 86 8.78 7.93 9.31
CA LEU A 86 8.03 6.68 9.27
C LEU A 86 7.05 6.55 10.45
N ARG A 87 7.49 6.88 11.67
CA ARG A 87 6.62 6.86 12.86
C ARG A 87 5.47 7.85 12.74
N LEU A 88 5.68 9.00 12.11
CA LEU A 88 4.62 9.97 11.84
C LEU A 88 3.55 9.37 10.92
N ILE A 89 3.93 8.73 9.82
CA ILE A 89 3.00 8.04 8.90
C ILE A 89 2.16 7.00 9.66
N VAL A 90 2.80 6.19 10.50
CA VAL A 90 2.12 5.14 11.28
C VAL A 90 1.17 5.71 12.32
N ALA A 91 1.52 6.85 12.95
CA ALA A 91 0.71 7.47 14.00
C ALA A 91 -0.49 8.27 13.44
N THR A 92 -0.38 8.78 12.21
CA THR A 92 -1.42 9.61 11.59
C THR A 92 -2.58 8.75 11.08
N GLU A 93 -3.79 8.98 11.62
CA GLU A 93 -4.99 8.17 11.30
C GLU A 93 -5.38 8.21 9.82
N GLN A 94 -5.21 9.37 9.17
CA GLN A 94 -5.56 9.60 7.77
C GLN A 94 -4.53 10.49 7.09
N GLY A 95 -4.17 10.18 5.86
CA GLY A 95 -3.21 10.94 5.09
C GLY A 95 -3.28 10.61 3.61
N ASP A 96 -2.40 11.25 2.84
CA ASP A 96 -2.29 11.03 1.40
C ASP A 96 -1.25 9.96 1.08
N ALA A 97 -1.74 8.80 0.64
CA ALA A 97 -0.90 7.68 0.24
C ALA A 97 -0.07 7.97 -1.02
N ALA A 98 -0.46 8.96 -1.84
CA ALA A 98 0.29 9.36 -3.02
C ALA A 98 1.66 9.99 -2.68
N THR A 99 1.83 10.49 -1.45
CA THR A 99 3.12 10.99 -0.95
C THR A 99 4.19 9.89 -0.91
N GLY A 100 3.77 8.63 -0.75
CA GLY A 100 4.67 7.49 -0.62
C GLY A 100 5.48 7.48 0.68
N LEU A 101 6.45 6.56 0.77
CA LEU A 101 7.39 6.51 1.89
C LEU A 101 8.50 7.56 1.72
N PRO A 102 9.04 8.09 2.82
CA PRO A 102 10.23 8.93 2.76
C PRO A 102 11.40 8.17 2.11
N GLN A 103 12.32 8.92 1.50
CA GLN A 103 13.51 8.32 0.90
C GLN A 103 14.42 7.75 1.99
N GLN A 104 14.80 6.48 1.83
CA GLN A 104 15.72 5.82 2.74
C GLN A 104 17.12 6.46 2.64
N PRO A 105 17.78 6.79 3.76
CA PRO A 105 19.15 7.29 3.77
C PRO A 105 20.17 6.24 3.30
N GLU A 106 21.35 6.70 2.89
CA GLU A 106 22.48 5.82 2.61
C GLU A 106 22.93 5.05 3.85
N TYR A 107 23.43 3.84 3.63
CA TYR A 107 23.89 2.98 4.70
C TYR A 107 25.08 3.62 5.44
N PRO A 108 25.12 3.59 6.79
CA PRO A 108 26.24 4.17 7.51
C PRO A 108 27.55 3.46 7.15
N PRO A 109 28.65 4.21 6.94
CA PRO A 109 29.95 3.59 6.79
C PRO A 109 30.36 2.92 8.10
N GLY A 110 30.71 1.63 8.04
CA GLY A 110 31.22 0.88 9.19
C GLY A 110 30.18 0.29 10.15
N SER A 111 28.89 0.32 9.80
CA SER A 111 27.83 -0.42 10.51
C SER A 111 27.67 -1.85 9.99
#